data_AF-A0A829H2I6-F1
#
_entry.id   AF-A0A829H2I6-F1
#
_cell.length_a   1.000
_cell.length_b   1.000
_cell.length_c   1.000
_cell.angle_alpha   90.00
_cell.angle_beta   90.00
_cell.angle_gamma   90.00
#
_symmetry.space_group_name_H-M   'P 1'
#
loop_
_entity.id
_entity.type
_entity.pdbx_description
1 polymer ?
#
loop_
_entity_poly.entity_id
_entity_poly.type
_entity_poly.pdbx_seq_one_letter_code
_entity_poly.pdbx_strand_id
1 'polypeptide(L)'
;GTQEIDGFTTEESEVALNLAAVQGSHMDNQAATNNPYWGGDPSMPNEQIGNAIWTHDDYDGWKVEPNWPSITGTHLYWNGPSIKHDLVQTHNGNFKSNLTWDVMTRFQTGVAQVGALETTLESDGKPIFQMILKDNSALSDQIWWMCYYKGQLVVNEQLDRSIFTNDKFIQLELQKFGNSVVFRVSPWVGNQGRETTITRQFTFA
;
A
#
# COMPACT_ATOMS: atom_id res chain seq x y z
N GLY A 1 13.90 13.72 -13.65
CA GLY A 1 14.76 13.46 -14.82
C GLY A 1 16.03 14.23 -14.70
N THR A 2 16.98 14.00 -15.60
CA THR A 2 18.18 14.84 -15.66
C THR A 2 18.10 15.79 -16.84
N GLN A 3 18.08 17.10 -16.57
CA GLN A 3 18.20 18.13 -17.60
C GLN A 3 19.67 18.60 -17.61
N GLU A 4 20.30 18.59 -18.79
CA GLU A 4 21.63 19.16 -18.99
C GLU A 4 21.46 20.64 -19.34
N ILE A 5 21.92 21.52 -18.45
CA ILE A 5 22.07 22.96 -18.73
C ILE A 5 23.52 23.30 -18.41
N ASP A 6 24.29 23.69 -19.41
CA ASP A 6 25.64 24.28 -19.26
C ASP A 6 26.67 23.39 -18.51
N GLY A 7 26.64 22.06 -18.75
CA GLY A 7 27.58 21.11 -18.16
C GLY A 7 27.25 20.69 -16.72
N PHE A 8 26.08 21.06 -16.22
CA PHE A 8 25.50 20.56 -14.97
C PHE A 8 24.32 19.62 -15.27
N THR A 9 24.40 18.41 -14.74
CA THR A 9 23.28 17.47 -14.70
C THR A 9 22.38 17.81 -13.50
N THR A 10 21.15 18.27 -13.72
CA THR A 10 20.20 18.56 -12.63
C THR A 10 19.23 17.42 -12.43
N GLU A 11 19.11 16.86 -11.22
CA GLU A 11 18.10 15.84 -10.91
C GLU A 11 16.74 16.48 -10.57
N GLU A 12 15.68 16.04 -11.24
CA GLU A 12 14.30 16.47 -11.02
C GLU A 12 13.43 15.30 -10.54
N SER A 13 12.43 15.60 -9.71
CA SER A 13 11.39 14.65 -9.31
C SER A 13 10.32 14.56 -10.38
N GLU A 14 9.92 13.33 -10.75
CA GLU A 14 8.86 13.07 -11.74
C GLU A 14 7.75 12.24 -11.10
N VAL A 15 6.50 12.60 -11.37
CA VAL A 15 5.34 11.83 -10.91
C VAL A 15 5.12 10.66 -11.85
N ALA A 16 5.51 9.46 -11.43
CA ALA A 16 5.31 8.23 -12.20
C ALA A 16 3.85 7.75 -12.20
N LEU A 17 3.10 8.08 -11.15
CA LEU A 17 1.67 7.79 -11.00
C LEU A 17 1.05 8.76 -9.99
N ASN A 18 -0.09 9.36 -10.34
CA ASN A 18 -1.00 9.99 -9.40
C ASN A 18 -2.34 9.28 -9.52
N LEU A 19 -2.65 8.42 -8.56
CA LEU A 19 -3.82 7.54 -8.61
C LEU A 19 -5.13 8.35 -8.78
N ALA A 20 -5.26 9.49 -8.10
CA ALA A 20 -6.44 10.35 -8.19
C ALA A 20 -6.67 10.94 -9.60
N ALA A 21 -5.61 11.01 -10.43
CA ALA A 21 -5.66 11.59 -11.78
C ALA A 21 -5.93 10.54 -12.88
N VAL A 22 -5.87 9.25 -12.60
CA VAL A 22 -5.97 8.15 -13.59
C VAL A 22 -7.24 7.31 -13.43
N GLN A 23 -8.35 7.99 -13.12
CA GLN A 23 -9.65 7.36 -12.88
C GLN A 23 -10.03 6.41 -14.01
N GLY A 24 -10.41 5.18 -13.66
CA GLY A 24 -10.92 4.19 -14.61
C GLY A 24 -9.87 3.51 -15.50
N SER A 25 -8.64 4.04 -15.64
CA SER A 25 -7.60 3.40 -16.45
C SER A 25 -6.73 2.44 -15.63
N HIS A 26 -7.28 1.30 -15.22
CA HIS A 26 -6.63 0.31 -14.37
C HIS A 26 -6.86 -1.12 -14.86
N MET A 27 -5.99 -2.03 -14.42
CA MET A 27 -6.19 -3.47 -14.50
C MET A 27 -6.79 -3.94 -13.17
N ASP A 28 -8.01 -4.45 -13.20
CA ASP A 28 -8.65 -5.05 -12.04
C ASP A 28 -8.10 -6.44 -11.75
N ASN A 29 -7.99 -6.76 -10.46
CA ASN A 29 -7.80 -8.12 -9.93
C ASN A 29 -6.56 -8.85 -10.45
N GLN A 30 -5.49 -8.10 -10.72
CA GLN A 30 -4.22 -8.60 -11.28
C GLN A 30 -2.99 -8.08 -10.53
N ALA A 31 -3.17 -7.59 -9.30
CA ALA A 31 -2.07 -7.12 -8.46
C ALA A 31 -1.30 -8.30 -7.86
N ALA A 32 0.02 -8.19 -7.77
CA ALA A 32 0.82 -9.15 -7.04
C ALA A 32 0.73 -8.92 -5.52
N THR A 33 0.84 -10.01 -4.74
CA THR A 33 0.71 -9.99 -3.29
C THR A 33 1.70 -10.94 -2.59
N ASN A 34 2.26 -10.54 -1.45
CA ASN A 34 2.92 -11.44 -0.49
C ASN A 34 2.04 -11.71 0.76
N ASN A 35 0.78 -11.31 0.75
CA ASN A 35 -0.10 -11.50 1.89
C ASN A 35 -0.23 -13.00 2.20
N PRO A 36 0.15 -13.45 3.41
CA PRO A 36 0.05 -14.86 3.74
C PRO A 36 -1.39 -15.36 3.63
N TYR A 37 -1.54 -16.58 3.13
CA TYR A 37 -2.84 -17.26 3.08
C TYR A 37 -3.51 -17.26 4.45
N TRP A 38 -4.83 -17.24 4.46
CA TRP A 38 -5.59 -17.33 5.70
C TRP A 38 -5.23 -18.61 6.44
N GLY A 39 -4.87 -18.50 7.72
CA GLY A 39 -4.37 -19.62 8.52
C GLY A 39 -3.09 -20.29 8.00
N GLY A 40 -2.43 -19.72 6.99
CA GLY A 40 -1.28 -20.33 6.31
C GLY A 40 -1.64 -21.52 5.41
N ASP A 41 -2.91 -21.71 5.04
CA ASP A 41 -3.37 -22.85 4.24
C ASP A 41 -3.21 -22.60 2.72
N PRO A 42 -2.27 -23.27 2.03
CA PRO A 42 -2.06 -23.08 0.60
C PRO A 42 -3.15 -23.69 -0.28
N SER A 43 -4.05 -24.51 0.25
CA SER A 43 -5.21 -25.03 -0.50
C SER A 43 -6.29 -23.96 -0.70
N MET A 44 -6.18 -22.85 0.02
CA MET A 44 -7.13 -21.74 0.07
C MET A 44 -6.41 -20.43 -0.28
N PRO A 45 -6.00 -20.24 -1.55
CA PRO A 45 -5.22 -19.08 -1.98
C PRO A 45 -6.01 -17.78 -1.86
N ASN A 46 -5.30 -16.66 -1.76
CA ASN A 46 -5.93 -15.34 -1.78
C ASN A 46 -6.59 -15.10 -3.15
N GLU A 47 -7.79 -14.55 -3.13
CA GLU A 47 -8.58 -14.34 -4.33
C GLU A 47 -8.79 -12.84 -4.60
N GLN A 48 -8.57 -12.41 -5.84
CA GLN A 48 -8.84 -11.04 -6.26
C GLN A 48 -10.15 -11.00 -7.06
N ILE A 49 -11.20 -10.45 -6.45
CA ILE A 49 -12.55 -10.40 -7.01
C ILE A 49 -13.28 -9.11 -6.64
N GLY A 50 -14.27 -8.75 -7.45
CA GLY A 50 -15.01 -7.50 -7.32
C GLY A 50 -14.41 -6.40 -8.17
N ASN A 51 -14.67 -5.15 -7.79
CA ASN A 51 -14.24 -3.96 -8.50
C ASN A 51 -13.91 -2.81 -7.54
N ALA A 52 -13.21 -1.82 -8.05
CA ALA A 52 -12.94 -0.57 -7.37
C ALA A 52 -13.95 0.51 -7.78
N ILE A 53 -14.55 1.19 -6.80
CA ILE A 53 -15.47 2.30 -7.04
C ILE A 53 -14.73 3.61 -6.76
N TRP A 54 -14.60 4.44 -7.80
CA TRP A 54 -14.02 5.76 -7.69
C TRP A 54 -15.09 6.76 -7.25
N THR A 55 -14.90 7.37 -6.09
CA THR A 55 -15.85 8.34 -5.52
C THR A 55 -15.13 9.62 -5.08
N HIS A 56 -15.90 10.69 -4.91
CA HIS A 56 -15.40 11.96 -4.40
C HIS A 56 -16.33 12.47 -3.30
N ASP A 57 -15.77 12.96 -2.20
CA ASP A 57 -16.49 13.78 -1.22
C ASP A 57 -15.63 14.93 -0.70
N ASP A 58 -16.28 15.89 -0.03
CA ASP A 58 -15.63 17.13 0.42
C ASP A 58 -14.58 16.93 1.53
N TYR A 59 -14.62 15.79 2.22
CA TYR A 59 -13.73 15.48 3.34
C TYR A 59 -12.53 14.63 2.90
N ASP A 60 -12.78 13.50 2.23
CA ASP A 60 -11.76 12.55 1.77
C ASP A 60 -11.17 12.94 0.39
N GLY A 61 -11.83 13.82 -0.37
CA GLY A 61 -11.48 14.12 -1.76
C GLY A 61 -11.76 12.95 -2.69
N TRP A 62 -10.95 12.81 -3.75
CA TRP A 62 -11.01 11.64 -4.64
C TRP A 62 -10.45 10.40 -3.93
N LYS A 63 -11.27 9.35 -3.87
CA LYS A 63 -10.92 8.07 -3.22
C LYS A 63 -11.40 6.87 -4.01
N VAL A 64 -10.90 5.71 -3.59
CA VAL A 64 -11.30 4.40 -4.12
C VAL A 64 -11.89 3.58 -2.99
N GLU A 65 -13.13 3.12 -3.20
CA GLU A 65 -13.81 2.21 -2.30
C GLU A 65 -13.81 0.80 -2.89
N PRO A 66 -13.37 -0.23 -2.14
CA PRO A 66 -13.44 -1.60 -2.60
C PRO A 66 -14.89 -2.09 -2.58
N ASN A 67 -15.35 -2.71 -3.69
CA ASN A 67 -16.69 -3.28 -3.81
C ASN A 67 -16.62 -4.73 -4.30
N TRP A 68 -17.05 -5.66 -3.46
CA TRP A 68 -17.05 -7.08 -3.79
C TRP A 68 -18.13 -7.79 -2.98
N PRO A 69 -18.60 -8.96 -3.43
CA PRO A 69 -19.43 -9.81 -2.59
C PRO A 69 -18.59 -10.29 -1.42
N SER A 70 -18.70 -9.60 -0.28
CA SER A 70 -18.15 -10.08 0.98
C SER A 70 -18.77 -11.43 1.26
N ILE A 71 -17.93 -12.41 1.54
CA ILE A 71 -18.42 -13.76 1.70
C ILE A 71 -18.66 -14.02 3.20
N THR A 72 -19.85 -14.52 3.52
CA THR A 72 -20.31 -14.75 4.88
C THR A 72 -20.26 -16.24 5.21
N GLY A 73 -19.85 -16.61 6.44
CA GLY A 73 -19.87 -18.01 6.92
C GLY A 73 -18.49 -18.51 7.33
N THR A 74 -18.20 -19.80 7.09
CA THR A 74 -16.92 -20.46 7.46
C THR A 74 -15.80 -20.08 6.49
N HIS A 75 -15.59 -18.79 6.25
CA HIS A 75 -14.59 -18.29 5.31
C HIS A 75 -13.18 -18.59 5.79
N LEU A 76 -12.41 -19.30 4.96
CA LEU A 76 -11.05 -19.75 5.26
C LEU A 76 -10.01 -19.20 4.26
N TYR A 77 -10.27 -18.06 3.62
CA TYR A 77 -9.31 -17.39 2.72
C TYR A 77 -9.53 -15.87 2.65
N TRP A 78 -8.49 -15.15 2.21
CA TRP A 78 -8.58 -13.71 1.93
C TRP A 78 -9.16 -13.48 0.54
N ASN A 79 -10.12 -12.56 0.45
CA ASN A 79 -10.64 -12.11 -0.84
C ASN A 79 -10.95 -10.61 -0.84
N GLY A 80 -10.87 -9.98 -2.00
CA GLY A 80 -11.22 -8.58 -2.20
C GLY A 80 -10.76 -8.07 -3.56
N PRO A 81 -11.14 -6.85 -3.95
CA PRO A 81 -10.74 -6.30 -5.23
C PRO A 81 -9.31 -5.77 -5.18
N SER A 82 -8.65 -5.70 -6.33
CA SER A 82 -7.40 -4.95 -6.47
C SER A 82 -7.42 -4.07 -7.70
N ILE A 83 -6.64 -2.99 -7.64
CA ILE A 83 -6.36 -2.13 -8.79
C ILE A 83 -4.86 -2.17 -9.07
N LYS A 84 -4.52 -2.27 -10.36
CA LYS A 84 -3.14 -2.22 -10.83
C LYS A 84 -3.01 -1.17 -11.93
N HIS A 85 -1.95 -0.38 -11.82
CA HIS A 85 -1.53 0.58 -12.84
C HIS A 85 -0.09 0.31 -13.23
N ASP A 86 0.20 0.47 -14.51
CA ASP A 86 1.58 0.52 -14.96
C ASP A 86 2.19 1.86 -14.58
N LEU A 87 3.43 1.83 -14.08
CA LEU A 87 4.19 3.05 -13.82
C LEU A 87 4.77 3.58 -15.12
N VAL A 88 4.64 4.89 -15.34
CA VAL A 88 5.29 5.54 -16.47
C VAL A 88 6.81 5.53 -16.24
N GLN A 89 7.56 5.17 -17.26
CA GLN A 89 9.01 5.20 -17.23
C GLN A 89 9.49 6.66 -17.09
N THR A 90 10.45 6.89 -16.19
CA THR A 90 11.07 8.23 -16.05
C THR A 90 11.75 8.64 -17.36
N HIS A 91 11.97 9.95 -17.58
CA HIS A 91 12.63 10.47 -18.78
C HIS A 91 14.03 9.90 -19.00
N ASN A 92 14.70 9.44 -17.94
CA ASN A 92 16.01 8.78 -18.00
C ASN A 92 15.92 7.30 -18.45
N GLY A 93 14.74 6.85 -18.88
CA GLY A 93 14.56 5.55 -19.52
C GLY A 93 14.79 4.37 -18.58
N ASN A 94 14.65 4.50 -17.26
CA ASN A 94 14.78 3.36 -16.34
C ASN A 94 13.79 3.42 -15.16
N PHE A 95 13.47 2.22 -14.65
CA PHE A 95 12.68 1.99 -13.43
C PHE A 95 13.58 1.74 -12.20
N LYS A 96 14.88 2.03 -12.30
CA LYS A 96 15.88 1.75 -11.26
C LYS A 96 16.26 3.00 -10.46
N SER A 97 15.64 4.14 -10.78
CA SER A 97 15.87 5.42 -10.12
C SER A 97 15.46 5.39 -8.65
N ASN A 98 15.75 6.48 -7.95
CA ASN A 98 15.18 6.70 -6.63
C ASN A 98 13.66 6.89 -6.75
N LEU A 99 12.94 6.54 -5.69
CA LEU A 99 11.49 6.50 -5.70
C LEU A 99 10.96 6.96 -4.34
N THR A 100 9.87 7.69 -4.38
CA THR A 100 8.97 7.88 -3.25
C THR A 100 7.58 7.37 -3.64
N TRP A 101 6.91 6.70 -2.70
CA TRP A 101 5.59 6.14 -2.90
C TRP A 101 4.77 6.35 -1.63
N ASP A 102 3.68 7.08 -1.75
CA ASP A 102 2.86 7.49 -0.62
C ASP A 102 1.40 7.14 -0.90
N VAL A 103 0.78 6.43 0.05
CA VAL A 103 -0.63 6.04 -0.01
C VAL A 103 -1.32 6.51 1.26
N MET A 104 -2.39 7.28 1.10
CA MET A 104 -3.29 7.63 2.18
C MET A 104 -4.47 6.65 2.16
N THR A 105 -4.79 6.07 3.32
CA THR A 105 -5.90 5.11 3.43
C THR A 105 -6.69 5.30 4.70
N ARG A 106 -7.93 4.80 4.71
CA ARG A 106 -8.71 4.55 5.93
C ARG A 106 -8.81 3.04 6.11
N PHE A 107 -8.21 2.54 7.18
CA PHE A 107 -8.27 1.12 7.53
C PHE A 107 -8.92 0.98 8.91
N GLN A 108 -10.21 0.69 8.90
CA GLN A 108 -11.05 0.66 10.09
C GLN A 108 -11.39 -0.78 10.44
N THR A 109 -11.04 -1.19 11.65
CA THR A 109 -11.31 -2.54 12.17
C THR A 109 -11.76 -2.46 13.62
N GLY A 110 -12.37 -3.53 14.10
CA GLY A 110 -12.91 -3.67 15.44
C GLY A 110 -12.96 -5.14 15.82
N VAL A 111 -13.35 -5.44 17.05
CA VAL A 111 -13.55 -6.82 17.48
C VAL A 111 -14.59 -7.49 16.57
N ALA A 112 -14.33 -8.74 16.19
CA ALA A 112 -15.08 -9.53 15.20
C ALA A 112 -14.99 -9.05 13.74
N GLN A 113 -14.19 -8.02 13.44
CA GLN A 113 -13.87 -7.61 12.08
C GLN A 113 -12.45 -8.06 11.74
N VAL A 114 -12.23 -8.46 10.50
CA VAL A 114 -10.90 -8.80 9.97
C VAL A 114 -10.76 -8.16 8.60
N GLY A 115 -9.54 -7.79 8.23
CA GLY A 115 -9.28 -7.09 6.99
C GLY A 115 -7.81 -7.06 6.64
N ALA A 116 -7.55 -6.85 5.36
CA ALA A 116 -6.21 -6.57 4.86
C ALA A 116 -6.31 -5.47 3.80
N LEU A 117 -5.36 -4.54 3.83
CA LEU A 117 -5.15 -3.55 2.80
C LEU A 117 -3.69 -3.58 2.38
N GLU A 118 -3.46 -3.64 1.08
CA GLU A 118 -2.15 -3.86 0.49
C GLU A 118 -1.82 -2.74 -0.49
N THR A 119 -0.59 -2.25 -0.45
CA THR A 119 -0.01 -1.45 -1.52
C THR A 119 1.27 -2.11 -2.00
N THR A 120 1.34 -2.37 -3.30
CA THR A 120 2.43 -3.15 -3.90
C THR A 120 3.06 -2.39 -5.06
N LEU A 121 4.39 -2.34 -5.07
CA LEU A 121 5.18 -2.05 -6.25
C LEU A 121 5.78 -3.35 -6.75
N GLU A 122 5.45 -3.72 -7.98
CA GLU A 122 5.83 -4.98 -8.58
C GLU A 122 6.71 -4.81 -9.82
N SER A 123 7.42 -5.88 -10.16
CA SER A 123 8.13 -6.05 -11.44
C SER A 123 7.86 -7.46 -11.91
N ASP A 124 7.50 -7.63 -13.18
CA ASP A 124 7.25 -8.92 -13.81
C ASP A 124 6.26 -9.81 -13.02
N GLY A 125 5.18 -9.19 -12.52
CA GLY A 125 4.14 -9.87 -11.74
C GLY A 125 4.58 -10.32 -10.33
N LYS A 126 5.71 -9.83 -9.83
CA LYS A 126 6.24 -10.17 -8.50
C LYS A 126 6.38 -8.92 -7.62
N PRO A 127 5.95 -8.95 -6.35
CA PRO A 127 6.14 -7.82 -5.46
C PRO A 127 7.62 -7.53 -5.21
N ILE A 128 8.04 -6.29 -5.44
CA ILE A 128 9.38 -5.80 -5.10
C ILE A 128 9.35 -5.08 -3.76
N PHE A 129 8.37 -4.19 -3.58
CA PHE A 129 8.08 -3.56 -2.29
C PHE A 129 6.60 -3.73 -1.99
N GLN A 130 6.26 -4.03 -0.75
CA GLN A 130 4.87 -4.11 -0.34
C GLN A 130 4.72 -3.63 1.09
N MET A 131 3.64 -2.90 1.36
CA MET A 131 3.16 -2.61 2.71
C MET A 131 1.76 -3.18 2.85
N ILE A 132 1.51 -3.83 3.98
CA ILE A 132 0.22 -4.44 4.32
C ILE A 132 -0.22 -3.90 5.69
N LEU A 133 -1.42 -3.35 5.75
CA LEU A 133 -2.16 -3.17 7.00
C LEU A 133 -3.09 -4.35 7.16
N LYS A 134 -3.04 -5.03 8.30
CA LYS A 134 -3.80 -6.27 8.51
C LYS A 134 -4.35 -6.35 9.91
N ASP A 135 -5.64 -6.65 10.01
CA ASP A 135 -6.24 -7.21 11.21
C ASP A 135 -6.63 -8.66 10.90
N ASN A 136 -5.95 -9.59 11.55
CA ASN A 136 -6.03 -11.02 11.28
C ASN A 136 -6.75 -11.79 12.39
N SER A 137 -7.45 -11.12 13.30
CA SER A 137 -8.05 -11.76 14.47
C SER A 137 -9.46 -11.24 14.75
N ALA A 138 -10.46 -12.12 14.67
CA ALA A 138 -11.81 -11.79 15.13
C ALA A 138 -11.90 -11.56 16.66
N LEU A 139 -10.83 -11.85 17.42
CA LEU A 139 -10.79 -11.75 18.88
C LEU A 139 -10.20 -10.43 19.40
N SER A 140 -9.56 -9.65 18.54
CA SER A 140 -8.84 -8.42 18.92
C SER A 140 -8.84 -7.45 17.75
N ASP A 141 -8.92 -6.15 17.99
CA ASP A 141 -8.90 -5.13 16.93
C ASP A 141 -7.47 -4.67 16.58
N GLN A 142 -6.49 -5.57 16.65
CA GLN A 142 -5.07 -5.22 16.52
C GLN A 142 -4.68 -5.06 15.04
N ILE A 143 -4.20 -3.88 14.67
CA ILE A 143 -3.62 -3.64 13.35
C ILE A 143 -2.14 -4.03 13.36
N TRP A 144 -1.75 -4.82 12.37
CA TRP A 144 -0.36 -5.12 12.03
C TRP A 144 0.06 -4.33 10.79
N TRP A 145 1.25 -3.75 10.86
CA TRP A 145 1.95 -3.18 9.73
C TRP A 145 3.08 -4.13 9.31
N MET A 146 2.93 -4.69 8.12
CA MET A 146 3.88 -5.63 7.55
C MET A 146 4.52 -5.00 6.31
N CYS A 147 5.85 -5.08 6.19
CA CYS A 147 6.55 -4.61 4.99
C CYS A 147 7.37 -5.73 4.39
N TYR A 148 7.33 -5.84 3.06
CA TYR A 148 8.10 -6.82 2.31
C TYR A 148 9.06 -6.13 1.34
N TYR A 149 10.23 -6.74 1.19
CA TYR A 149 11.19 -6.42 0.13
C TYR A 149 11.55 -7.70 -0.63
N LYS A 150 11.30 -7.74 -1.94
CA LYS A 150 11.52 -8.89 -2.83
C LYS A 150 10.98 -10.22 -2.25
N GLY A 151 9.76 -10.16 -1.71
CA GLY A 151 9.07 -11.30 -1.10
C GLY A 151 9.53 -11.68 0.32
N GLN A 152 10.51 -10.99 0.90
CA GLN A 152 10.95 -11.21 2.27
C GLN A 152 10.26 -10.24 3.23
N LEU A 153 9.68 -10.76 4.32
CA LEU A 153 9.11 -9.94 5.40
C LEU A 153 10.25 -9.26 6.16
N VAL A 154 10.29 -7.91 6.12
CA VAL A 154 11.33 -7.10 6.75
C VAL A 154 10.81 -6.24 7.92
N VAL A 155 9.50 -5.99 7.97
CA VAL A 155 8.82 -5.32 9.09
C VAL A 155 7.59 -6.13 9.46
N ASN A 156 7.36 -6.35 10.76
CA ASN A 156 6.15 -6.98 11.28
C ASN A 156 5.82 -6.37 12.64
N GLU A 157 5.01 -5.32 12.66
CA GLU A 157 4.80 -4.49 13.85
C GLU A 157 3.33 -4.31 14.19
N GLN A 158 3.03 -4.36 15.49
CA GLN A 158 1.73 -3.99 16.02
C GLN A 158 1.65 -2.47 16.12
N LEU A 159 0.58 -1.89 15.56
CA LEU A 159 0.30 -0.47 15.70
C LEU A 159 -0.47 -0.20 16.99
N ASP A 160 -0.05 0.82 17.73
CA ASP A 160 -0.74 1.22 18.96
C ASP A 160 -2.15 1.77 18.62
N ARG A 161 -3.19 1.04 19.05
CA ARG A 161 -4.59 1.39 18.77
C ARG A 161 -5.07 2.64 19.49
N SER A 162 -4.34 3.13 20.49
CA SER A 162 -4.60 4.45 21.08
C SER A 162 -4.15 5.60 20.17
N ILE A 163 -3.27 5.31 19.21
CA ILE A 163 -2.72 6.27 18.25
C ILE A 163 -3.33 6.06 16.86
N PHE A 164 -3.39 4.82 16.38
CA PHE A 164 -3.96 4.42 15.08
C PHE A 164 -5.43 4.03 15.22
N THR A 165 -6.25 5.03 15.56
CA THR A 165 -7.69 4.90 15.79
C THR A 165 -8.49 4.90 14.47
N ASN A 166 -9.71 4.38 14.51
CA ASN A 166 -10.56 4.23 13.31
C ASN A 166 -10.98 5.56 12.66
N ASP A 167 -10.96 6.67 13.37
CA ASP A 167 -11.30 8.00 12.86
C ASP A 167 -10.16 8.67 12.06
N LYS A 168 -8.97 8.07 12.07
CA LYS A 168 -7.78 8.64 11.41
C LYS A 168 -7.54 8.03 10.05
N PHE A 169 -6.90 8.82 9.18
CA PHE A 169 -6.23 8.27 8.03
C PHE A 169 -4.90 7.65 8.45
N ILE A 170 -4.44 6.66 7.69
CA ILE A 170 -3.13 6.05 7.83
C ILE A 170 -2.37 6.30 6.53
N GLN A 171 -1.24 6.97 6.63
CA GLN A 171 -0.32 7.15 5.52
C GLN A 171 0.73 6.04 5.55
N LEU A 172 0.86 5.32 4.45
CA LEU A 172 1.91 4.37 4.16
C LEU A 172 2.90 5.02 3.20
N GLU A 173 4.17 5.10 3.59
CA GLU A 173 5.21 5.75 2.78
C GLU A 173 6.36 4.78 2.55
N LEU A 174 6.89 4.78 1.33
CA LEU A 174 8.09 4.08 0.94
C LEU A 174 9.02 5.07 0.25
N GLN A 175 10.29 5.04 0.64
CA GLN A 175 11.36 5.74 -0.06
C GLN A 175 12.48 4.77 -0.40
N LYS A 176 12.95 4.80 -1.64
CA LYS A 176 14.13 4.06 -2.09
C LYS A 176 15.15 5.06 -2.62
N PHE A 177 16.31 5.11 -1.99
CA PHE A 177 17.44 5.94 -2.39
C PHE A 177 18.72 5.10 -2.49
N GLY A 178 19.20 4.89 -3.72
CA GLY A 178 20.25 3.91 -3.99
C GLY A 178 19.87 2.53 -3.43
N ASN A 179 20.68 2.02 -2.50
CA ASN A 179 20.46 0.75 -1.82
C ASN A 179 19.69 0.87 -0.49
N SER A 180 19.36 2.10 -0.08
CA SER A 180 18.59 2.35 1.14
C SER A 180 17.10 2.34 0.82
N VAL A 181 16.34 1.67 1.68
CA VAL A 181 14.88 1.57 1.61
C VAL A 181 14.32 1.96 2.97
N VAL A 182 13.35 2.87 2.96
CA VAL A 182 12.70 3.36 4.17
C VAL A 182 11.21 3.15 4.03
N PHE A 183 10.62 2.40 4.97
CA PHE A 183 9.19 2.26 5.14
C PHE A 183 8.72 3.15 6.29
N ARG A 184 7.57 3.79 6.13
CA ARG A 184 6.93 4.56 7.21
C ARG A 184 5.44 4.32 7.26
N VAL A 185 4.91 4.42 8.47
CA VAL A 185 3.47 4.45 8.74
C VAL A 185 3.17 5.59 9.71
N SER A 186 2.17 6.40 9.38
CA SER A 186 1.80 7.58 10.15
C SER A 186 0.28 7.73 10.25
N PRO A 187 -0.29 8.02 11.42
CA PRO A 187 -1.68 8.42 11.55
C PRO A 187 -1.84 9.92 11.26
N TRP A 188 -2.98 10.26 10.66
CA TRP A 188 -3.35 11.62 10.26
C TRP A 188 -4.74 11.97 10.75
N VAL A 189 -4.88 13.14 11.36
CA VAL A 189 -6.17 13.67 11.83
C VAL A 189 -6.75 14.59 10.76
N GLY A 190 -7.42 13.99 9.78
CA GLY A 190 -7.96 14.73 8.63
C GLY A 190 -6.94 15.70 8.03
N ASN A 191 -7.32 16.96 7.89
CA ASN A 191 -6.46 18.03 7.38
C ASN A 191 -5.57 18.69 8.45
N GLN A 192 -5.63 18.25 9.72
CA GLN A 192 -4.83 18.82 10.81
C GLN A 192 -3.37 18.37 10.78
N GLY A 193 -3.08 17.32 10.02
CA GLY A 193 -1.72 16.87 9.74
C GLY A 193 -1.36 15.54 10.40
N ARG A 194 -0.08 15.20 10.20
CA ARG A 194 0.56 13.98 10.69
C ARG A 194 0.84 14.06 12.18
N GLU A 195 0.46 13.04 12.96
CA GLU A 195 0.73 13.02 14.40
C GLU A 195 2.09 12.43 14.75
N THR A 196 2.30 11.16 14.41
CA THR A 196 3.53 10.41 14.66
C THR A 196 3.95 9.63 13.42
N THR A 197 5.20 9.22 13.37
CA THR A 197 5.72 8.42 12.26
C THR A 197 6.59 7.30 12.80
N ILE A 198 6.18 6.07 12.54
CA ILE A 198 7.05 4.92 12.72
C ILE A 198 7.89 4.79 11.46
N THR A 199 9.22 4.80 11.60
CA THR A 199 10.17 4.69 10.48
C THR A 199 11.00 3.42 10.62
N ARG A 200 11.11 2.64 9.54
CA ARG A 200 12.00 1.49 9.43
C ARG A 200 12.87 1.62 8.20
N GLN A 201 14.18 1.69 8.42
CA GLN A 201 15.17 1.86 7.37
C GLN A 201 16.05 0.62 7.26
N PHE A 202 16.28 0.21 6.02
CA PHE A 202 17.09 -0.93 5.64
C PHE A 202 18.09 -0.50 4.57
N THR A 203 19.28 -1.08 4.61
CA THR A 203 20.26 -0.97 3.53
C THR A 203 20.50 -2.37 3.00
N PHE A 204 20.21 -2.58 1.71
CA PHE A 204 20.37 -3.87 1.07
C PHE A 204 21.69 -3.92 0.28
N ALA A 205 22.35 -5.08 0.28
CA ALA A 205 23.58 -5.30 -0.47
C ALA A 205 23.30 -5.55 -1.96
#